data_AF-A0A7X7GNF6-F1
#
_entry.id   AF-A0A7X7GNF6-F1
#
_cell.length_a   1.000
_cell.length_b   1.000
_cell.length_c   1.000
_cell.angle_alpha   90.00
_cell.angle_beta   90.00
_cell.angle_gamma   90.00
#
_symmetry.space_group_name_H-M   'P 1'
#
loop_
_entity.id
_entity.type
_entity.pdbx_description
1 polymer ?
#
loop_
_entity_poly.entity_id
_entity_poly.type
_entity_poly.pdbx_seq_one_letter_code
_entity_poly.pdbx_strand_id
1 'polypeptide(L)'
;MSTDDAWKLMSGVPETDGQSIGQLNPELLQSVAHSMSPYAADLGGADQPDKPGFDIAGWADPTDNGHLAGSSNVFAALNTDEEAGTEFTKNAYAAMLAKESEYAQDPYASNAANSLSTAGRLQGLVDKGLLLSTQDEFHDVAEQNKEMYERKAAAYGALTAVGGEALGKVPGGSYVNTMISAGGDPLKEAIIGKEPEPEEQATLAGPNWNKHYYSILNATPELPAELVNDKEYGWAFDGQGKLLPWEEAQARIANNIERGGDYDTMFNRLGRHDDGHGTRITQGYNDVVRNNG
;
A
#
# COMPACT_ATOMS: atom_id res chain seq x y z
N MET A 1 5.43 -22.01 12.76
CA MET A 1 5.83 -20.83 11.97
C MET A 1 5.06 -20.90 10.67
N SER A 2 4.63 -19.77 10.12
CA SER A 2 3.95 -19.77 8.82
C SER A 2 4.96 -20.15 7.73
N THR A 3 4.82 -21.33 7.16
CA THR A 3 5.70 -21.89 6.11
C THR A 3 4.93 -22.03 4.80
N ASP A 4 5.62 -22.25 3.68
CA ASP A 4 4.98 -22.61 2.41
C ASP A 4 4.06 -23.83 2.53
N ASP A 5 4.41 -24.78 3.41
CA ASP A 5 3.56 -25.94 3.70
C ASP A 5 2.27 -25.54 4.43
N ALA A 6 2.33 -24.55 5.33
CA ALA A 6 1.14 -24.02 5.98
C ALA A 6 0.26 -23.26 4.98
N TRP A 7 0.85 -22.52 4.03
CA TRP A 7 0.11 -21.87 2.95
C TRP A 7 -0.62 -22.88 2.07
N LYS A 8 0.06 -23.95 1.63
CA LYS A 8 -0.54 -25.00 0.80
C LYS A 8 -1.78 -25.64 1.43
N LEU A 9 -1.77 -25.82 2.75
CA LEU A 9 -2.93 -26.34 3.47
C LEU A 9 -4.13 -25.37 3.47
N MET A 10 -3.87 -24.06 3.32
CA MET A 10 -4.92 -23.04 3.25
C MET A 10 -5.41 -22.78 1.82
N SER A 11 -4.51 -22.84 0.83
CA SER A 11 -4.85 -22.61 -0.58
C SER A 11 -5.50 -23.82 -1.25
N GLY A 12 -5.18 -25.04 -0.81
CA GLY A 12 -5.78 -26.27 -1.30
C GLY A 12 -5.99 -27.28 -0.18
N VAL A 13 -7.15 -27.23 0.46
CA VAL A 13 -7.47 -28.08 1.60
C VAL A 13 -7.49 -29.56 1.16
N PRO A 14 -6.84 -30.48 1.91
CA PRO A 14 -6.86 -31.89 1.57
C PRO A 14 -8.29 -32.45 1.53
N GLU A 15 -8.53 -33.37 0.59
CA GLU A 15 -9.82 -34.05 0.41
C GLU A 15 -10.98 -33.16 -0.07
N THR A 16 -10.71 -31.94 -0.54
CA THR A 16 -11.72 -30.99 -1.04
C THR A 16 -11.46 -30.54 -2.49
N ASP A 17 -10.91 -31.41 -3.33
CA ASP A 17 -10.61 -31.13 -4.74
C ASP A 17 -9.82 -29.82 -4.99
N GLY A 18 -8.96 -29.46 -4.03
CA GLY A 18 -8.12 -28.25 -4.12
C GLY A 18 -8.84 -26.95 -3.73
N GLN A 19 -10.03 -27.02 -3.15
CA GLN A 19 -10.71 -25.82 -2.63
C GLN A 19 -9.90 -25.14 -1.51
N SER A 20 -9.86 -23.81 -1.54
CA SER A 20 -9.25 -22.99 -0.49
C SER A 20 -10.14 -22.88 0.76
N ILE A 21 -9.57 -22.41 1.87
CA ILE A 21 -10.32 -22.19 3.10
C ILE A 21 -11.45 -21.15 2.95
N GLY A 22 -11.28 -20.13 2.10
CA GLY A 22 -12.31 -19.14 1.78
C GLY A 22 -13.46 -19.73 0.99
N GLN A 23 -13.17 -20.62 0.02
CA GLN A 23 -14.20 -21.34 -0.72
C GLN A 23 -14.99 -22.31 0.15
N LEU A 24 -14.35 -22.93 1.14
CA LEU A 24 -15.01 -23.90 2.02
C LEU A 24 -15.80 -23.25 3.15
N ASN A 25 -15.33 -22.12 3.68
CA ASN A 25 -15.94 -21.47 4.83
C ASN A 25 -15.83 -19.93 4.76
N PRO A 26 -16.58 -19.30 3.84
CA PRO A 26 -16.49 -17.85 3.60
C PRO A 26 -16.89 -17.05 4.84
N GLU A 27 -17.97 -17.43 5.55
CA GLU A 27 -18.42 -16.73 6.75
C GLU A 27 -17.36 -16.70 7.87
N LEU A 28 -16.59 -17.77 8.03
CA LEU A 28 -15.47 -17.81 8.96
C LEU A 28 -14.38 -16.82 8.55
N LEU A 29 -14.00 -16.81 7.27
CA LEU A 29 -12.96 -15.91 6.76
C LEU A 29 -13.37 -14.45 6.84
N GLN A 30 -14.62 -14.12 6.54
CA GLN A 30 -15.17 -12.78 6.70
C GLN A 30 -15.13 -12.34 8.18
N SER A 31 -15.51 -13.23 9.10
CA SER A 31 -15.42 -12.96 10.55
C SER A 31 -13.97 -12.73 11.00
N VAL A 32 -13.04 -13.54 10.51
CA VAL A 32 -11.61 -13.37 10.80
C VAL A 32 -11.10 -12.06 10.20
N ALA A 33 -11.43 -11.72 8.96
CA ALA A 33 -11.03 -10.48 8.30
C ALA A 33 -11.48 -9.24 9.08
N HIS A 34 -12.73 -9.21 9.54
CA HIS A 34 -13.21 -8.13 10.40
C HIS A 34 -12.42 -8.04 11.73
N SER A 35 -12.15 -9.17 12.37
CA SER A 35 -11.42 -9.21 13.65
C SER A 35 -9.94 -8.82 13.51
N MET A 36 -9.33 -9.16 12.37
CA MET A 36 -7.92 -8.92 12.07
C MET A 36 -7.66 -7.53 11.48
N SER A 37 -8.66 -6.91 10.86
CA SER A 37 -8.54 -5.61 10.18
C SER A 37 -7.85 -4.51 11.00
N PRO A 38 -8.14 -4.35 12.32
CA PRO A 38 -7.41 -3.39 13.14
C PRO A 38 -5.89 -3.62 13.17
N TYR A 39 -5.42 -4.85 12.98
CA TYR A 39 -4.02 -5.27 13.07
C TYR A 39 -3.26 -5.24 11.73
N ALA A 40 -3.86 -4.72 10.66
CA ALA A 40 -3.20 -4.67 9.36
C ALA A 40 -1.83 -3.97 9.44
N ALA A 41 -1.76 -2.81 10.11
CA ALA A 41 -0.52 -2.07 10.34
C ALA A 41 0.54 -2.89 11.11
N ASP A 42 0.12 -3.64 12.12
CA ASP A 42 0.98 -4.51 12.92
C ASP A 42 1.63 -5.59 12.04
N LEU A 43 0.87 -6.20 11.13
CA LEU A 43 1.41 -7.18 10.16
C LEU A 43 2.46 -6.57 9.20
N GLY A 44 2.39 -5.26 8.95
CA GLY A 44 3.39 -4.47 8.23
C GLY A 44 4.58 -4.02 9.08
N GLY A 45 4.66 -4.45 10.34
CA GLY A 45 5.72 -4.11 11.29
C GLY A 45 5.59 -2.74 11.92
N ALA A 46 4.38 -2.18 12.02
CA ALA A 46 4.16 -0.98 12.81
C ALA A 46 4.37 -1.26 14.30
N ASP A 47 5.04 -0.35 15.01
CA ASP A 47 5.07 -0.36 16.47
C ASP A 47 3.78 0.28 17.01
N GLN A 48 2.89 -0.54 17.59
CA GLN A 48 1.61 -0.10 18.14
C GLN A 48 1.54 -0.37 19.65
N PRO A 49 2.07 0.54 20.49
CA PRO A 49 2.15 0.35 21.94
C PRO A 49 0.78 0.27 22.62
N ASP A 50 -0.30 0.63 21.93
CA ASP A 50 -1.69 0.58 22.39
C ASP A 50 -2.36 -0.79 22.18
N LYS A 51 -1.68 -1.77 21.57
CA LYS A 51 -2.18 -3.14 21.33
C LYS A 51 -1.35 -4.21 22.06
N PRO A 52 -1.33 -4.22 23.40
CA PRO A 52 -0.61 -5.24 24.15
C PRO A 52 -1.19 -6.64 23.86
N GLY A 53 -0.31 -7.60 23.54
CA GLY A 53 -0.66 -9.01 23.37
C GLY A 53 -0.79 -9.50 21.93
N PHE A 54 -0.69 -8.60 20.93
CA PHE A 54 -0.53 -8.99 19.53
C PHE A 54 0.96 -8.87 19.14
N ASP A 55 1.71 -9.94 19.39
CA ASP A 55 3.13 -10.02 19.04
C ASP A 55 3.30 -10.72 17.70
N ILE A 56 3.85 -10.01 16.72
CA ILE A 56 4.14 -10.55 15.38
C ILE A 56 5.55 -11.16 15.28
N ALA A 57 6.38 -11.01 16.32
CA ALA A 57 7.78 -11.43 16.30
C ALA A 57 7.93 -12.92 15.99
N GLY A 58 8.85 -13.22 15.07
CA GLY A 58 9.24 -14.57 14.68
C GLY A 58 8.25 -15.32 13.79
N TRP A 59 6.95 -15.02 13.80
CA TRP A 59 6.01 -15.71 12.89
C TRP A 59 5.63 -14.89 11.67
N ALA A 60 5.58 -13.55 11.78
CA ALA A 60 5.33 -12.70 10.63
C ALA A 60 6.49 -12.72 9.64
N ASP A 61 7.72 -12.76 10.15
CA ASP A 61 8.96 -12.90 9.36
C ASP A 61 9.82 -14.06 9.89
N PRO A 62 9.51 -15.32 9.53
CA PRO A 62 10.18 -16.49 10.10
C PRO A 62 11.66 -16.61 9.74
N THR A 63 12.09 -15.92 8.69
CA THR A 63 13.48 -15.90 8.20
C THR A 63 14.25 -14.66 8.62
N ASP A 64 13.62 -13.71 9.32
CA ASP A 64 14.22 -12.45 9.79
C ASP A 64 14.99 -11.70 8.68
N ASN A 65 14.41 -11.66 7.48
CA ASN A 65 15.01 -11.08 6.28
C ASN A 65 14.17 -9.96 5.66
N GLY A 66 13.09 -9.54 6.33
CA GLY A 66 12.18 -8.48 5.91
C GLY A 66 11.11 -8.91 4.91
N HIS A 67 11.06 -10.20 4.52
CA HIS A 67 10.10 -10.69 3.53
C HIS A 67 8.68 -10.79 4.08
N LEU A 68 8.54 -10.85 5.41
CA LEU A 68 7.24 -10.93 6.09
C LEU A 68 6.36 -12.08 5.55
N ALA A 69 6.98 -13.22 5.21
CA ALA A 69 6.29 -14.34 4.56
C ALA A 69 5.07 -14.83 5.36
N GLY A 70 5.13 -14.78 6.68
CA GLY A 70 4.00 -15.13 7.53
C GLY A 70 2.85 -14.14 7.43
N SER A 71 3.13 -12.83 7.40
CA SER A 71 2.12 -11.82 7.11
C SER A 71 1.57 -11.97 5.69
N SER A 72 2.41 -12.24 4.68
CA SER A 72 1.96 -12.47 3.31
C SER A 72 0.95 -13.63 3.23
N ASN A 73 1.18 -14.72 3.96
CA ASN A 73 0.25 -15.84 4.05
C ASN A 73 -1.08 -15.48 4.73
N VAL A 74 -1.07 -14.55 5.71
CA VAL A 74 -2.33 -14.03 6.29
C VAL A 74 -3.11 -13.24 5.26
N PHE A 75 -2.45 -12.32 4.54
CA PHE A 75 -3.10 -11.57 3.45
C PHE A 75 -3.63 -12.51 2.36
N ALA A 76 -2.84 -13.52 1.96
CA ALA A 76 -3.25 -14.50 0.96
C ALA A 76 -4.45 -15.33 1.42
N ALA A 77 -4.44 -15.82 2.67
CA ALA A 77 -5.52 -16.59 3.25
C ALA A 77 -6.84 -15.82 3.23
N LEU A 78 -6.83 -14.56 3.68
CA LEU A 78 -8.03 -13.73 3.71
C LEU A 78 -8.54 -13.39 2.30
N ASN A 79 -7.66 -13.28 1.31
CA ASN A 79 -8.03 -13.07 -0.09
C ASN A 79 -8.53 -14.34 -0.82
N THR A 80 -8.60 -15.49 -0.15
CA THR A 80 -9.26 -16.68 -0.73
C THR A 80 -10.78 -16.59 -0.72
N ASP A 81 -11.35 -15.65 0.04
CA ASP A 81 -12.75 -15.19 -0.05
C ASP A 81 -12.76 -13.71 -0.47
N GLU A 82 -13.57 -13.34 -1.44
CA GLU A 82 -13.53 -11.99 -2.05
C GLU A 82 -14.00 -10.90 -1.07
N GLU A 83 -15.00 -11.18 -0.25
CA GLU A 83 -15.55 -10.23 0.73
C GLU A 83 -14.59 -10.03 1.91
N ALA A 84 -14.03 -11.12 2.44
CA ALA A 84 -12.97 -11.09 3.45
C ALA A 84 -11.72 -10.35 2.94
N GLY A 85 -11.31 -10.64 1.71
CA GLY A 85 -10.18 -9.99 1.04
C GLY A 85 -10.41 -8.49 0.84
N THR A 86 -11.59 -8.09 0.40
CA THR A 86 -11.98 -6.68 0.24
C THR A 86 -11.97 -5.94 1.57
N GLU A 87 -12.59 -6.51 2.62
CA GLU A 87 -12.62 -5.89 3.95
C GLU A 87 -11.22 -5.69 4.50
N PHE A 88 -10.38 -6.73 4.45
CA PHE A 88 -9.05 -6.67 5.02
C PHE A 88 -8.12 -5.75 4.22
N THR A 89 -8.14 -5.83 2.89
CA THR A 89 -7.32 -4.99 2.01
C THR A 89 -7.68 -3.52 2.12
N LYS A 90 -8.98 -3.20 2.26
CA LYS A 90 -9.46 -1.84 2.54
C LYS A 90 -8.81 -1.27 3.81
N ASN A 91 -8.75 -2.06 4.88
CA ASN A 91 -8.14 -1.65 6.15
C ASN A 91 -6.60 -1.57 6.04
N ALA A 92 -5.96 -2.41 5.25
CA ALA A 92 -4.53 -2.29 4.94
C ALA A 92 -4.21 -0.99 4.19
N TYR A 93 -5.02 -0.61 3.20
CA TYR A 93 -4.90 0.71 2.55
C TYR A 93 -5.13 1.86 3.52
N ALA A 94 -6.14 1.78 4.39
CA ALA A 94 -6.34 2.80 5.42
C ALA A 94 -5.12 2.93 6.34
N ALA A 95 -4.53 1.82 6.78
CA ALA A 95 -3.32 1.81 7.59
C ALA A 95 -2.11 2.41 6.85
N MET A 96 -1.93 2.08 5.57
CA MET A 96 -0.87 2.64 4.72
C MET A 96 -1.02 4.16 4.60
N LEU A 97 -2.21 4.65 4.24
CA LEU A 97 -2.47 6.08 4.10
C LEU A 97 -2.32 6.83 5.43
N ALA A 98 -2.69 6.21 6.55
CA ALA A 98 -2.44 6.79 7.86
C ALA A 98 -0.94 6.99 8.11
N LYS A 99 -0.09 6.02 7.75
CA LYS A 99 1.37 6.11 7.90
C LYS A 99 2.02 7.09 6.93
N GLU A 100 1.56 7.16 5.70
CA GLU A 100 2.01 8.18 4.73
C GLU A 100 1.67 9.59 5.20
N SER A 101 0.48 9.79 5.76
CA SER A 101 0.06 11.09 6.28
C SER A 101 0.73 11.45 7.61
N GLU A 102 1.02 10.47 8.49
CA GLU A 102 1.85 10.69 9.68
C GLU A 102 3.19 11.32 9.27
N TYR A 103 3.83 10.77 8.23
CA TYR A 103 5.04 11.33 7.65
C TYR A 103 4.80 12.72 7.05
N ALA A 104 3.73 12.91 6.27
CA ALA A 104 3.40 14.20 5.67
C ALA A 104 3.21 15.31 6.70
N GLN A 105 2.66 14.99 7.87
CA GLN A 105 2.40 15.96 8.94
C GLN A 105 3.64 16.30 9.78
N ASP A 106 4.51 15.31 10.02
CA ASP A 106 5.79 15.54 10.70
C ASP A 106 6.92 14.70 10.08
N PRO A 107 7.51 15.15 8.97
CA PRO A 107 8.59 14.42 8.30
C PRO A 107 9.92 14.47 9.08
N TYR A 108 9.96 15.17 10.23
CA TYR A 108 11.10 15.26 11.13
C TYR A 108 10.91 14.44 12.42
N ALA A 109 9.78 13.75 12.56
CA ALA A 109 9.51 12.85 13.67
C ALA A 109 10.56 11.73 13.74
N SER A 110 10.88 11.27 14.95
CA SER A 110 11.89 10.22 15.14
C SER A 110 11.54 8.88 14.49
N ASN A 111 10.25 8.63 14.24
CA ASN A 111 9.72 7.42 13.61
C ASN A 111 9.31 7.63 12.14
N ALA A 112 9.57 8.80 11.54
CA ALA A 112 9.16 9.16 10.18
C ALA A 112 9.56 8.10 9.13
N ALA A 113 10.81 7.65 9.17
CA ALA A 113 11.32 6.61 8.27
C ALA A 113 10.58 5.27 8.44
N ASN A 114 10.23 4.91 9.69
CA ASN A 114 9.51 3.68 9.97
C ASN A 114 8.07 3.75 9.44
N SER A 115 7.39 4.90 9.56
CA SER A 115 6.05 5.07 8.98
C SER A 115 6.07 4.83 7.46
N LEU A 116 7.08 5.36 6.75
CA LEU A 116 7.26 5.10 5.32
C LEU A 116 7.56 3.63 5.00
N SER A 117 8.44 2.98 5.79
CA SER A 117 8.72 1.55 5.62
C SER A 117 7.49 0.68 5.87
N THR A 118 6.69 0.98 6.89
CA THR A 118 5.42 0.30 7.16
C THR A 118 4.44 0.51 6.00
N ALA A 119 4.29 1.72 5.47
CA ALA A 119 3.43 1.98 4.31
C ALA A 119 3.85 1.13 3.10
N GLY A 120 5.15 1.10 2.78
CA GLY A 120 5.70 0.27 1.71
C GLY A 120 5.44 -1.23 1.91
N ARG A 121 5.68 -1.74 3.13
CA ARG A 121 5.41 -3.15 3.48
C ARG A 121 3.94 -3.51 3.36
N LEU A 122 3.03 -2.64 3.79
CA LEU A 122 1.58 -2.86 3.66
C LEU A 122 1.17 -2.98 2.20
N GLN A 123 1.64 -2.09 1.34
CA GLN A 123 1.40 -2.18 -0.10
C GLN A 123 1.97 -3.47 -0.69
N GLY A 124 3.18 -3.87 -0.27
CA GLY A 124 3.81 -5.12 -0.70
C GLY A 124 3.05 -6.37 -0.21
N LEU A 125 2.50 -6.34 1.00
CA LEU A 125 1.70 -7.42 1.57
C LEU A 125 0.36 -7.58 0.86
N VAL A 126 -0.29 -6.48 0.48
CA VAL A 126 -1.49 -6.51 -0.36
C VAL A 126 -1.20 -7.19 -1.69
N ASP A 127 -0.20 -6.70 -2.42
CA ASP A 127 0.17 -7.24 -3.74
C ASP A 127 0.62 -8.70 -3.66
N LYS A 128 1.49 -9.04 -2.70
CA LYS A 128 1.99 -10.41 -2.50
C LYS A 128 0.88 -11.37 -2.06
N GLY A 129 -0.02 -10.92 -1.18
CA GLY A 129 -1.15 -11.70 -0.71
C GLY A 129 -2.12 -12.04 -1.84
N LEU A 130 -2.47 -11.03 -2.66
CA LEU A 130 -3.31 -11.22 -3.85
C LEU A 130 -2.65 -12.14 -4.89
N LEU A 131 -1.34 -12.00 -5.11
CA LEU A 131 -0.60 -12.88 -6.00
C LEU A 131 -0.69 -14.33 -5.52
N LEU A 132 -0.37 -14.57 -4.24
CA LEU A 132 -0.42 -15.91 -3.65
C LEU A 132 -1.83 -16.50 -3.69
N SER A 133 -2.87 -15.72 -3.36
CA SER A 133 -4.25 -16.22 -3.31
C SER A 133 -4.84 -16.58 -4.68
N THR A 134 -4.30 -16.01 -5.76
CA THR A 134 -4.82 -16.19 -7.13
C THR A 134 -3.94 -17.11 -8.00
N GLN A 135 -2.69 -17.39 -7.60
CA GLN A 135 -1.71 -18.11 -8.43
C GLN A 135 -2.14 -19.52 -8.86
N ASP A 136 -2.97 -20.19 -8.06
CA ASP A 136 -3.43 -21.55 -8.33
C ASP A 136 -4.79 -21.56 -9.08
N GLU A 137 -5.49 -20.42 -9.12
CA GLU A 137 -6.81 -20.25 -9.75
C GLU A 137 -6.69 -19.91 -11.25
N PHE A 138 -5.68 -19.14 -11.63
CA PHE A 138 -5.52 -18.63 -12.99
C PHE A 138 -4.33 -19.28 -13.71
N HIS A 139 -4.56 -19.74 -14.94
CA HIS A 139 -3.51 -20.25 -15.82
C HIS A 139 -2.97 -19.20 -16.80
N ASP A 140 -3.74 -18.13 -17.02
CA ASP A 140 -3.34 -16.97 -17.81
C ASP A 140 -2.94 -15.82 -16.87
N VAL A 141 -1.71 -15.34 -17.02
CA VAL A 141 -1.17 -14.23 -16.21
C VAL A 141 -1.93 -12.93 -16.46
N ALA A 142 -2.48 -12.72 -17.67
CA ALA A 142 -3.27 -11.53 -17.97
C ALA A 142 -4.61 -11.54 -17.23
N GLU A 143 -5.25 -12.71 -17.16
CA GLU A 143 -6.49 -12.90 -16.40
C GLU A 143 -6.23 -12.71 -14.90
N GLN A 144 -5.15 -13.29 -14.38
CA GLN A 144 -4.73 -13.11 -12.98
C GLN A 144 -4.47 -11.63 -12.65
N ASN A 145 -3.73 -10.90 -13.48
CA ASN A 145 -3.43 -9.49 -13.23
C ASN A 145 -4.68 -8.62 -13.27
N LYS A 146 -5.62 -8.94 -14.16
CA LYS A 146 -6.92 -8.27 -14.21
C LYS A 146 -7.72 -8.51 -12.93
N GLU A 147 -7.81 -9.76 -12.48
CA GLU A 147 -8.45 -10.12 -11.21
C GLU A 147 -7.82 -9.37 -10.02
N MET A 148 -6.49 -9.36 -9.93
CA MET A 148 -5.78 -8.62 -8.89
C MET A 148 -6.07 -7.12 -8.95
N TYR A 149 -6.12 -6.51 -10.15
CA TYR A 149 -6.51 -5.12 -10.32
C TYR A 149 -7.95 -4.86 -9.85
N GLU A 150 -8.90 -5.72 -10.22
CA GLU A 150 -10.31 -5.61 -9.82
C GLU A 150 -10.46 -5.71 -8.29
N ARG A 151 -9.77 -6.65 -7.62
CA ARG A 151 -9.76 -6.75 -6.15
C ARG A 151 -9.15 -5.52 -5.47
N LYS A 152 -8.05 -4.98 -6.01
CA LYS A 152 -7.45 -3.73 -5.53
C LYS A 152 -8.41 -2.55 -5.70
N ALA A 153 -9.08 -2.46 -6.86
CA ALA A 153 -10.06 -1.42 -7.17
C ALA A 153 -11.29 -1.51 -6.26
N ALA A 154 -11.80 -2.71 -5.98
CA ALA A 154 -12.90 -2.94 -5.06
C ALA A 154 -12.56 -2.50 -3.64
N ALA A 155 -11.39 -2.88 -3.12
CA ALA A 155 -10.93 -2.47 -1.79
C ALA A 155 -10.71 -0.95 -1.67
N TYR A 156 -10.11 -0.31 -2.68
CA TYR A 156 -9.96 1.15 -2.70
C TYR A 156 -11.32 1.87 -2.82
N GLY A 157 -12.23 1.34 -3.66
CA GLY A 157 -13.60 1.81 -3.78
C GLY A 157 -14.36 1.73 -2.45
N ALA A 158 -14.24 0.60 -1.74
CA ALA A 158 -14.81 0.40 -0.42
C ALA A 158 -14.23 1.39 0.60
N LEU A 159 -12.92 1.67 0.56
CA LEU A 159 -12.28 2.65 1.44
C LEU A 159 -12.83 4.06 1.21
N THR A 160 -12.87 4.50 -0.05
CA THR A 160 -13.31 5.85 -0.41
C THR A 160 -14.82 6.05 -0.28
N ALA A 161 -15.61 4.97 -0.31
CA ALA A 161 -17.03 5.00 -0.01
C ALA A 161 -17.31 5.24 1.49
N VAL A 162 -16.36 4.92 2.38
CA VAL A 162 -16.45 5.33 3.79
C VAL A 162 -16.28 6.84 3.86
N GLY A 163 -17.39 7.56 4.05
CA GLY A 163 -17.36 9.03 4.11
C GLY A 163 -16.39 9.56 5.17
N GLY A 164 -15.82 10.75 4.92
CA GLY A 164 -14.78 11.34 5.77
C GLY A 164 -15.15 11.49 7.26
N GLU A 165 -16.44 11.68 7.58
CA GLU A 165 -16.91 11.71 8.97
C GLU A 165 -16.80 10.35 9.68
N ALA A 166 -17.04 9.25 8.96
CA ALA A 166 -16.90 7.91 9.51
C ALA A 166 -15.42 7.52 9.64
N LEU A 167 -14.59 7.86 8.63
CA LEU A 167 -13.14 7.70 8.73
C LEU A 167 -12.59 8.50 9.92
N GLY A 168 -12.97 9.76 10.10
CA GLY A 168 -12.47 10.59 11.21
C GLY A 168 -12.72 10.03 12.63
N LYS A 169 -13.56 9.00 12.79
CA LYS A 169 -13.87 8.35 14.09
C LYS A 169 -13.00 7.14 14.40
N VAL A 170 -12.24 6.61 13.43
CA VAL A 170 -11.27 5.54 13.68
C VAL A 170 -9.88 6.11 13.99
N PRO A 171 -9.05 5.43 14.82
CA PRO A 171 -7.65 5.80 15.02
C PRO A 171 -6.93 5.96 13.69
N GLY A 172 -6.21 7.06 13.50
CA GLY A 172 -5.56 7.38 12.22
C GLY A 172 -6.50 7.88 11.12
N GLY A 173 -7.80 7.96 11.33
CA GLY A 173 -8.76 8.24 10.26
C GLY A 173 -8.74 9.67 9.71
N SER A 174 -8.35 10.66 10.52
CA SER A 174 -8.10 12.03 10.03
C SER A 174 -6.94 12.06 9.01
N TYR A 175 -5.88 11.30 9.28
CA TYR A 175 -4.73 11.13 8.40
C TYR A 175 -5.14 10.51 7.05
N VAL A 176 -5.95 9.45 7.10
CA VAL A 176 -6.52 8.82 5.90
C VAL A 176 -7.35 9.82 5.07
N ASN A 177 -8.24 10.57 5.73
CA ASN A 177 -9.07 11.56 5.05
C ASN A 177 -8.24 12.67 4.39
N THR A 178 -7.15 13.11 5.03
CA THR A 178 -6.19 14.06 4.45
C THR A 178 -5.57 13.51 3.16
N MET A 179 -5.07 12.27 3.19
CA MET A 179 -4.47 11.66 2.00
C MET A 179 -5.47 11.47 0.87
N ILE A 180 -6.67 10.94 1.14
CA ILE A 180 -7.71 10.77 0.11
C ILE A 180 -8.08 12.12 -0.52
N SER A 181 -8.26 13.15 0.31
CA SER A 181 -8.63 14.50 -0.15
C SER A 181 -7.53 15.18 -0.98
N ALA A 182 -6.26 15.00 -0.59
CA ALA A 182 -5.12 15.54 -1.33
C ALA A 182 -4.79 14.72 -2.58
N GLY A 183 -5.04 13.41 -2.53
CA GLY A 183 -4.57 12.44 -3.50
C GLY A 183 -5.37 12.39 -4.80
N GLY A 184 -6.71 12.42 -4.71
CA GLY A 184 -7.61 12.31 -5.87
C GLY A 184 -7.34 11.06 -6.74
N ASP A 185 -7.56 11.19 -8.05
CA ASP A 185 -7.27 10.11 -9.03
C ASP A 185 -5.79 9.69 -9.06
N PRO A 186 -4.79 10.60 -8.91
CA PRO A 186 -3.40 10.21 -8.76
C PRO A 186 -3.16 9.22 -7.63
N LEU A 187 -3.79 9.40 -6.47
CA LEU A 187 -3.64 8.46 -5.35
C LEU A 187 -4.24 7.09 -5.67
N LYS A 188 -5.40 7.05 -6.33
CA LYS A 188 -5.99 5.78 -6.78
C LYS A 188 -4.98 5.00 -7.62
N GLU A 189 -4.42 5.62 -8.65
CA GLU A 189 -3.43 4.98 -9.52
C GLU A 189 -2.09 4.71 -8.81
N ALA A 190 -1.73 5.50 -7.79
CA ALA A 190 -0.57 5.22 -6.94
C ALA A 190 -0.69 3.84 -6.28
N ILE A 191 -1.86 3.57 -5.71
CA ILE A 191 -2.14 2.38 -4.90
C ILE A 191 -2.50 1.16 -5.74
N ILE A 192 -3.45 1.29 -6.67
CA ILE A 192 -3.98 0.12 -7.39
C ILE A 192 -3.18 -0.18 -8.66
N GLY A 193 -2.38 0.78 -9.14
CA GLY A 193 -1.72 0.72 -10.43
C GLY A 193 -2.63 1.15 -11.59
N LYS A 194 -2.13 1.00 -12.82
CA LYS A 194 -2.94 1.16 -14.04
C LYS A 194 -3.73 -0.11 -14.31
N GLU A 195 -4.89 0.07 -14.94
CA GLU A 195 -5.65 -1.06 -15.48
C GLU A 195 -4.80 -1.84 -16.50
N PRO A 196 -4.69 -3.17 -16.39
CA PRO A 196 -3.97 -3.97 -17.37
C PRO A 196 -4.62 -3.90 -18.75
N GLU A 197 -3.83 -3.59 -19.79
CA GLU A 197 -4.30 -3.64 -21.18
C GLU A 197 -4.32 -5.09 -21.71
N PRO A 198 -5.28 -5.48 -22.58
CA PRO A 198 -5.41 -6.87 -23.07
C PRO A 198 -4.21 -7.41 -23.86
N GLU A 199 -3.33 -6.52 -24.36
CA GLU A 199 -2.23 -6.87 -25.27
C GLU A 199 -0.83 -6.68 -24.65
N GLU A 200 -0.72 -6.12 -23.44
CA GLU A 200 0.56 -5.96 -22.74
C GLU A 200 0.92 -7.23 -21.97
N GLN A 201 2.17 -7.67 -22.08
CA GLN A 201 2.66 -8.81 -21.29
C GLN A 201 2.36 -8.56 -19.82
N ALA A 202 1.56 -9.46 -19.27
CA ALA A 202 1.02 -9.41 -17.93
C ALA A 202 2.16 -9.37 -16.90
N THR A 203 2.54 -8.16 -16.50
CA THR A 203 3.38 -7.91 -15.33
C THR A 203 2.46 -7.37 -14.24
N LEU A 204 2.70 -7.79 -13.00
CA LEU A 204 2.02 -7.20 -11.86
C LEU A 204 2.17 -5.68 -11.95
N ALA A 205 1.07 -4.97 -12.15
CA ALA A 205 1.06 -3.51 -12.14
C ALA A 205 1.35 -3.07 -10.70
N GLY A 206 2.64 -2.93 -10.39
CA GLY A 206 3.11 -2.44 -9.11
C GLY A 206 2.68 -0.98 -8.87
N PRO A 207 2.88 -0.47 -7.65
CA PRO A 207 2.49 0.88 -7.29
C PRO A 207 3.17 1.93 -8.17
N ASN A 208 2.45 3.03 -8.44
CA ASN A 208 3.06 4.18 -9.11
C ASN A 208 3.71 5.09 -8.07
N TRP A 209 5.01 4.88 -7.82
CA TRP A 209 5.76 5.60 -6.79
C TRP A 209 5.79 7.12 -6.97
N ASN A 210 5.87 7.62 -8.20
CA ASN A 210 5.83 9.07 -8.43
C ASN A 210 4.48 9.66 -7.99
N LYS A 211 3.38 8.93 -8.20
CA LYS A 211 2.07 9.35 -7.72
C LYS A 211 1.95 9.23 -6.19
N HIS A 212 2.57 8.23 -5.56
CA HIS A 212 2.68 8.16 -4.09
C HIS A 212 3.41 9.40 -3.54
N TYR A 213 4.59 9.71 -4.06
CA TYR A 213 5.39 10.86 -3.64
C TYR A 213 4.64 12.18 -3.83
N TYR A 214 3.98 12.35 -4.98
CA TYR A 214 3.08 13.48 -5.20
C TYR A 214 1.97 13.56 -4.16
N SER A 215 1.28 12.46 -3.85
CA SER A 215 0.19 12.44 -2.87
C SER A 215 0.67 12.83 -1.48
N ILE A 216 1.84 12.34 -1.05
CA ILE A 216 2.44 12.71 0.24
C ILE A 216 2.84 14.18 0.28
N LEU A 217 3.50 14.67 -0.77
CA LEU A 217 3.86 16.09 -0.87
C LEU A 217 2.61 16.99 -0.86
N ASN A 218 1.53 16.59 -1.55
CA ASN A 218 0.29 17.36 -1.59
C ASN A 218 -0.51 17.30 -0.27
N ALA A 219 -0.31 16.23 0.51
CA ALA A 219 -0.88 16.09 1.85
C ALA A 219 -0.05 16.79 2.94
N THR A 220 1.17 17.23 2.62
CA THR A 220 2.05 17.94 3.56
C THR A 220 1.48 19.34 3.81
N PRO A 221 1.17 19.73 5.06
CA PRO A 221 0.50 21.00 5.35
C PRO A 221 1.27 22.24 4.85
N GLU A 222 2.60 22.22 4.99
CA GLU A 222 3.49 23.27 4.53
C GLU A 222 4.77 22.64 3.98
N LEU A 223 5.03 22.84 2.69
CA LEU A 223 6.25 22.35 2.05
C LEU A 223 7.44 23.28 2.37
N PRO A 224 8.66 22.75 2.55
CA PRO A 224 9.83 23.57 2.86
C PRO A 224 10.04 24.69 1.84
N ALA A 225 10.35 25.89 2.31
CA ALA A 225 10.56 27.04 1.44
C ALA A 225 11.71 26.83 0.44
N GLU A 226 12.74 26.05 0.80
CA GLU A 226 13.83 25.70 -0.13
C GLU A 226 13.36 24.80 -1.28
N LEU A 227 12.33 23.99 -1.06
CA LEU A 227 11.72 23.15 -2.09
C LEU A 227 10.83 23.99 -3.01
N VAL A 228 9.93 24.80 -2.41
CA VAL A 228 8.95 25.62 -3.14
C VAL A 228 9.63 26.70 -4.00
N ASN A 229 10.70 27.31 -3.50
CA ASN A 229 11.42 28.36 -4.22
C ASN A 229 12.53 27.84 -5.15
N ASP A 230 12.69 26.52 -5.25
CA ASP A 230 13.67 25.95 -6.16
C ASP A 230 13.25 26.14 -7.62
N LYS A 231 14.10 26.80 -8.40
CA LYS A 231 13.84 27.04 -9.83
C LYS A 231 13.75 25.74 -10.63
N GLU A 232 14.36 24.67 -10.13
CA GLU A 232 14.25 23.33 -10.73
C GLU A 232 12.81 22.83 -10.73
N TYR A 233 12.08 23.05 -9.63
CA TYR A 233 10.72 22.54 -9.41
C TYR A 233 9.62 23.58 -9.60
N GLY A 234 9.93 24.78 -10.09
CA GLY A 234 8.90 25.82 -10.35
C GLY A 234 7.78 25.40 -11.30
N TRP A 235 7.94 24.29 -12.02
CA TRP A 235 6.89 23.67 -12.84
C TRP A 235 5.80 22.98 -12.01
N ALA A 236 6.12 22.51 -10.80
CA ALA A 236 5.24 21.73 -9.94
C ALA A 236 4.35 22.61 -9.04
N PHE A 237 4.66 23.89 -8.91
CA PHE A 237 3.99 24.83 -8.00
C PHE A 237 3.19 25.90 -8.74
N ASP A 238 2.12 26.39 -8.09
CA ASP A 238 1.39 27.59 -8.50
C ASP A 238 2.10 28.87 -8.03
N GLY A 239 1.52 30.03 -8.36
CA GLY A 239 2.08 31.34 -7.97
C GLY A 239 2.04 31.62 -6.46
N GLN A 240 1.41 30.74 -5.68
CA GLN A 240 1.26 30.81 -4.24
C GLN A 240 2.11 29.76 -3.52
N GLY A 241 2.90 28.98 -4.26
CA GLY A 241 3.77 27.94 -3.72
C GLY A 241 3.05 26.65 -3.35
N LYS A 242 1.80 26.47 -3.79
CA LYS A 242 1.05 25.22 -3.61
C LYS A 242 1.36 24.27 -4.76
N LEU A 243 1.43 22.96 -4.48
CA LEU A 243 1.51 21.96 -5.55
C LEU A 243 0.31 22.06 -6.50
N LEU A 244 0.61 22.02 -7.78
CA LEU A 244 -0.40 21.96 -8.83
C LEU A 244 -1.05 20.58 -8.86
N PRO A 245 -2.30 20.49 -9.35
CA PRO A 245 -2.89 19.21 -9.70
C PRO A 245 -1.97 18.41 -10.62
N TRP A 246 -1.85 17.10 -10.39
CA TRP A 246 -0.96 16.20 -11.14
C TRP A 246 -1.00 16.42 -12.65
N GLU A 247 -2.20 16.40 -13.26
CA GLU A 247 -2.35 16.58 -14.71
C GLU A 247 -1.88 17.95 -15.21
N GLU A 248 -2.09 19.01 -14.42
CA GLU A 248 -1.59 20.35 -14.76
C GLU A 248 -0.06 20.40 -14.68
N ALA A 249 0.53 19.80 -13.65
CA ALA A 249 1.97 19.72 -13.49
C ALA A 249 2.61 18.90 -14.63
N GLN A 250 2.02 17.75 -14.99
CA GLN A 250 2.47 16.90 -16.11
C GLN A 250 2.37 17.64 -17.45
N ALA A 251 1.30 18.41 -17.69
CA ALA A 251 1.16 19.20 -18.91
C ALA A 251 2.28 20.24 -19.07
N ARG A 252 2.79 20.81 -17.96
CA ARG A 252 3.90 21.78 -17.98
C ARG A 252 5.25 21.14 -18.32
N ILE A 253 5.40 19.83 -18.10
CA ILE A 253 6.63 19.08 -18.38
C ILE A 253 6.49 18.08 -19.53
N ALA A 254 5.38 18.11 -20.29
CA ALA A 254 5.04 17.10 -21.31
C ALA A 254 6.12 16.88 -22.39
N ASN A 255 7.04 17.83 -22.59
CA ASN A 255 8.17 17.71 -23.52
C ASN A 255 9.50 17.33 -22.85
N ASN A 256 9.51 17.02 -21.55
CA ASN A 256 10.69 16.71 -20.75
C ASN A 256 10.43 15.50 -19.84
N ILE A 257 10.55 14.31 -20.44
CA ILE A 257 10.31 13.01 -19.79
C ILE A 257 11.23 12.80 -18.57
N GLU A 258 12.43 13.40 -18.56
CA GLU A 258 13.37 13.31 -17.43
C GLU A 258 12.78 13.89 -16.14
N ARG A 259 11.90 14.90 -16.24
CA ARG A 259 11.24 15.53 -15.08
C ARG A 259 10.10 14.70 -14.47
N GLY A 260 9.66 13.63 -15.14
CA GLY A 260 8.61 12.75 -14.60
C GLY A 260 9.01 12.04 -13.30
N GLY A 261 10.32 11.88 -13.05
CA GLY A 261 10.89 11.30 -11.82
C GLY A 261 11.20 12.31 -10.72
N ASP A 262 10.99 13.62 -10.96
CA ASP A 262 11.40 14.67 -10.01
C ASP A 262 10.60 14.63 -8.71
N TYR A 263 9.41 14.02 -8.68
CA TYR A 263 8.64 13.89 -7.44
C TYR A 263 9.34 13.04 -6.38
N ASP A 264 10.11 12.02 -6.78
CA ASP A 264 11.01 11.29 -5.88
C ASP A 264 12.05 12.25 -5.29
N THR A 265 12.75 13.00 -6.15
CA THR A 265 13.75 13.99 -5.71
C THR A 265 13.16 15.06 -4.78
N MET A 266 11.96 15.58 -5.10
CA MET A 266 11.23 16.54 -4.26
C MET A 266 10.86 15.93 -2.91
N PHE A 267 10.38 14.69 -2.90
CA PHE A 267 10.06 13.93 -1.70
C PHE A 267 11.30 13.65 -0.85
N ASN A 268 12.46 13.42 -1.47
CA ASN A 268 13.74 13.18 -0.79
C ASN A 268 14.28 14.41 -0.06
N ARG A 269 13.78 15.58 -0.44
CA ARG A 269 14.07 16.86 0.21
C ARG A 269 13.05 17.21 1.30
N LEU A 270 12.01 16.39 1.47
CA LEU A 270 11.09 16.47 2.59
C LEU A 270 11.70 15.74 3.80
N GLY A 271 11.68 16.37 4.98
CA GLY A 271 12.20 15.78 6.21
C GLY A 271 13.72 15.79 6.34
N ARG A 272 14.27 14.86 7.12
CA ARG A 272 15.72 14.77 7.37
C ARG A 272 16.42 14.01 6.24
N HIS A 273 17.43 14.65 5.64
CA HIS A 273 18.20 14.08 4.53
C HIS A 273 18.93 12.76 4.89
N ASP A 274 19.34 12.58 6.15
CA ASP A 274 20.16 11.43 6.57
C ASP A 274 19.34 10.17 6.90
N ASP A 275 18.01 10.26 6.97
CA ASP A 275 17.16 9.14 7.36
C ASP A 275 16.83 8.18 6.20
N GLY A 276 17.17 8.57 4.97
CA GLY A 276 16.99 7.77 3.75
C GLY A 276 15.52 7.62 3.30
N HIS A 277 14.64 8.52 3.75
CA HIS A 277 13.18 8.50 3.54
C HIS A 277 12.76 8.18 2.10
N GLY A 278 13.51 8.70 1.13
CA GLY A 278 13.25 8.50 -0.29
C GLY A 278 13.17 7.09 -0.82
N THR A 279 13.82 6.18 -0.12
CA THR A 279 13.82 4.77 -0.50
C THR A 279 13.02 3.91 0.46
N ARG A 280 12.49 4.47 1.56
CA ARG A 280 11.87 3.67 2.63
C ARG A 280 10.59 2.98 2.18
N ILE A 281 9.73 3.68 1.45
CA ILE A 281 8.49 3.09 0.91
C ILE A 281 8.84 1.99 -0.10
N THR A 282 9.69 2.30 -1.08
CA THR A 282 10.07 1.37 -2.13
C THR A 282 10.86 0.17 -1.60
N GLN A 283 11.76 0.35 -0.64
CA GLN A 283 12.47 -0.73 0.04
C GLN A 283 11.51 -1.60 0.84
N GLY A 284 10.62 -1.00 1.65
CA GLY A 284 9.62 -1.75 2.41
C GLY A 284 8.73 -2.61 1.50
N TYR A 285 8.32 -2.08 0.36
CA TYR A 285 7.60 -2.83 -0.67
C TYR A 285 8.45 -3.97 -1.25
N ASN A 286 9.65 -3.64 -1.74
CA ASN A 286 10.55 -4.57 -2.39
C ASN A 286 10.99 -5.71 -1.47
N ASP A 287 11.18 -5.46 -0.19
CA ASP A 287 11.54 -6.48 0.79
C ASP A 287 10.45 -7.56 0.86
N VAL A 288 9.17 -7.18 0.80
CA VAL A 288 8.03 -8.11 0.83
C VAL A 288 7.83 -8.85 -0.49
N VAL A 289 7.91 -8.15 -1.63
CA VAL A 289 7.54 -8.76 -2.93
C VAL A 289 8.66 -9.57 -3.59
N ARG A 290 9.89 -9.56 -3.07
CA ARG A 290 11.02 -10.34 -3.61
C ARG A 290 10.69 -11.83 -3.66
N ASN A 291 11.00 -12.46 -4.80
CA ASN A 291 10.72 -13.89 -5.06
C ASN A 291 11.61 -14.88 -4.29
N ASN A 292 12.65 -14.42 -3.59
CA ASN A 292 13.63 -15.28 -2.94
C ASN A 292 13.54 -15.14 -1.41
N GLY A 293 12.64 -15.88 -0.79
CA GLY A 293 12.75 -16.29 0.62
C GLY A 293 13.40 -17.66 0.69
#